data_AF-V9I8R8-F1
#
_entry.id   AF-V9I8R8-F1
#
_cell.length_a   1.000
_cell.length_b   1.000
_cell.length_c   1.000
_cell.angle_alpha   90.00
_cell.angle_beta   90.00
_cell.angle_gamma   90.00
#
_symmetry.space_group_name_H-M   'P 1'
#
loop_
_entity.id
_entity.type
_entity.pdbx_description
1 polymer ?
#
loop_
_entity_poly.entity_id
_entity_poly.type
_entity_poly.pdbx_seq_one_letter_code
_entity_poly.pdbx_strand_id
1 'polypeptide(L)'
;MLDSDHMPLQHFFIVLEHVLRHGLRPKKGLLGPKKELWDILQLVEKYCPEAQDITSSIRDLPTVRTAMGRARAWLRMALMQKKLADYLKVLIDHKEDILSEYFEPDALMMSEEAIVIMGLLVGLNVIDCNFCVKEEDLDCQQGVIDFSLYLRNSNHIPGESPDDELENDNMTTVLDQKNYIEELNRHLNATVTNLQAKVESLTTTNALMKEDLSIAKNNILSLHEENRQLKKELGIEIKDTNENGKPPIKITETTTEIEELRSRLEAEKKMRQDVEKELELQMSMKSEMEVAMKLLEKDIHEKQDTIISLRRQLDEIKLINLEMYKKLQVIISIPFHPLIATKDAS
;
A
#
# COMPACT_ATOMS: atom_id res chain seq x y z
N MET A 1 20.09 -20.61 -23.64
CA MET A 1 18.83 -20.74 -22.92
C MET A 1 19.01 -20.07 -21.57
N LEU A 2 18.23 -19.04 -21.27
CA LEU A 2 18.23 -18.35 -19.98
C LEU A 2 17.20 -19.00 -19.06
N ASP A 3 17.54 -19.14 -17.79
CA ASP A 3 16.67 -19.69 -16.74
C ASP A 3 16.31 -18.62 -15.70
N SER A 4 15.70 -19.06 -14.60
CA SER A 4 15.25 -18.20 -13.49
C SER A 4 16.39 -17.49 -12.77
N ASP A 5 17.63 -17.98 -12.84
CA ASP A 5 18.76 -17.48 -12.07
C ASP A 5 19.50 -16.35 -12.79
N HIS A 6 19.12 -16.06 -14.04
CA HIS A 6 19.71 -14.98 -14.82
C HIS A 6 19.29 -13.60 -14.29
N MET A 7 20.15 -12.97 -13.49
CA MET A 7 19.92 -11.69 -12.83
C MET A 7 19.35 -10.57 -13.72
N PRO A 8 19.90 -10.26 -14.92
CA PRO A 8 19.31 -9.23 -15.79
C PRO A 8 17.86 -9.53 -16.21
N LEU A 9 17.50 -10.81 -16.31
CA LEU A 9 16.17 -11.24 -16.68
C LEU A 9 15.19 -11.13 -15.50
N GLN A 10 15.66 -11.40 -14.28
CA GLN A 10 14.90 -11.08 -13.07
C GLN A 10 14.63 -9.57 -12.98
N HIS A 11 15.66 -8.74 -13.16
CA HIS A 11 15.51 -7.27 -13.17
C HIS A 11 14.54 -6.80 -14.26
N PHE A 12 14.58 -7.40 -15.44
CA PHE A 12 13.61 -7.13 -16.51
C PHE A 12 12.16 -7.38 -16.05
N PHE A 13 11.86 -8.53 -15.44
CA PHE A 13 10.51 -8.82 -14.96
C PHE A 13 10.06 -7.88 -13.84
N ILE A 14 10.97 -7.49 -12.94
CA ILE A 14 10.68 -6.49 -11.90
C ILE A 14 10.29 -5.16 -12.55
N VAL A 15 11.10 -4.65 -13.50
CA VAL A 15 10.81 -3.37 -14.17
C VAL A 15 9.52 -3.44 -14.98
N LEU A 16 9.30 -4.53 -15.71
CA LEU A 16 8.08 -4.74 -16.49
C LEU A 16 6.84 -4.78 -15.59
N GLU A 17 6.92 -5.44 -14.42
CA GLU A 17 5.84 -5.43 -13.43
C GLU A 17 5.50 -4.00 -12.98
N HIS A 18 6.51 -3.16 -12.72
CA HIS A 18 6.29 -1.76 -12.33
C HIS A 18 5.62 -0.96 -13.45
N VAL A 19 6.08 -1.12 -14.69
CA VAL A 19 5.48 -0.50 -15.89
C VAL A 19 4.00 -0.88 -16.02
N LEU A 20 3.70 -2.17 -15.94
CA LEU A 20 2.35 -2.69 -16.11
C LEU A 20 1.41 -2.37 -14.94
N ARG A 21 1.93 -1.94 -13.78
CA ARG A 21 1.13 -1.58 -12.61
C ARG A 21 1.02 -0.07 -12.39
N HIS A 22 1.81 0.73 -13.08
CA HIS A 22 1.82 2.17 -12.90
C HIS A 22 0.44 2.76 -13.21
N GLY A 23 -0.13 3.51 -12.27
CA GLY A 23 -1.44 4.15 -12.42
C GLY A 23 -2.63 3.17 -12.41
N LEU A 24 -2.43 1.93 -11.96
CA LEU A 24 -3.55 1.00 -11.77
C LEU A 24 -4.48 1.52 -10.67
N ARG A 25 -5.78 1.61 -10.97
CA ARG A 25 -6.76 2.21 -10.06
C ARG A 25 -6.86 1.42 -8.75
N PRO A 26 -6.85 2.10 -7.59
CA PRO A 26 -7.07 1.44 -6.32
C PRO A 26 -8.51 0.94 -6.21
N LYS A 27 -8.74 0.03 -5.26
CA LYS A 27 -10.07 -0.48 -4.94
C LYS A 27 -11.04 0.69 -4.66
N LYS A 28 -12.13 0.77 -5.43
CA LYS A 28 -13.21 1.76 -5.18
C LYS A 28 -14.12 1.26 -4.06
N GLY A 29 -14.15 1.99 -2.94
CA GLY A 29 -15.03 1.73 -1.79
C GLY A 29 -14.63 0.51 -0.92
N LEU A 30 -15.41 0.22 0.13
CA LEU A 30 -15.11 -0.85 1.10
C LEU A 30 -15.30 -2.27 0.52
N LEU A 31 -16.18 -2.43 -0.47
CA LEU A 31 -16.66 -3.74 -0.96
C LEU A 31 -16.32 -4.05 -2.43
N GLY A 32 -15.73 -3.14 -3.18
CA GLY A 32 -15.35 -3.41 -4.58
C GLY A 32 -14.21 -4.44 -4.69
N PRO A 33 -14.16 -5.25 -5.77
CA PRO A 33 -12.99 -6.07 -6.05
C PRO A 33 -11.77 -5.18 -6.28
N LYS A 34 -10.62 -5.60 -5.76
CA LYS A 34 -9.34 -4.93 -6.03
C LYS A 34 -8.98 -5.22 -7.48
N LYS A 35 -8.66 -4.18 -8.26
CA LYS A 35 -8.15 -4.36 -9.63
C LYS A 35 -6.70 -4.82 -9.55
N GLU A 36 -6.40 -5.98 -10.10
CA GLU A 36 -5.05 -6.54 -10.10
C GLU A 36 -4.55 -6.76 -11.53
N LEU A 37 -3.23 -6.79 -11.71
CA LEU A 37 -2.60 -6.95 -13.03
C LEU A 37 -3.07 -8.25 -13.73
N TRP A 38 -3.24 -9.32 -12.96
CA TRP A 38 -3.76 -10.59 -13.48
C TRP A 38 -5.15 -10.47 -14.11
N ASP A 39 -6.02 -9.62 -13.57
CA ASP A 39 -7.36 -9.42 -14.12
C ASP A 39 -7.32 -8.87 -15.54
N ILE A 40 -6.27 -8.12 -15.87
CA ILE A 40 -6.04 -7.50 -17.17
C ILE A 40 -5.36 -8.50 -18.11
N LEU A 41 -4.31 -9.19 -17.65
CA LEU A 41 -3.55 -10.13 -18.48
C LEU A 41 -4.41 -11.29 -18.98
N GLN A 42 -5.34 -11.79 -18.16
CA GLN A 42 -6.26 -12.85 -18.60
C GLN A 42 -7.25 -12.39 -19.67
N LEU A 43 -7.47 -11.07 -19.87
CA LEU A 43 -8.35 -10.56 -20.93
C LEU A 43 -7.72 -10.72 -22.32
N VAL A 44 -6.41 -10.90 -22.42
CA VAL A 44 -5.72 -11.15 -23.70
C VAL A 44 -6.31 -12.36 -24.41
N GLU A 45 -6.71 -13.41 -23.67
CA GLU A 45 -7.26 -14.64 -24.25
C GLU A 45 -8.56 -14.40 -25.06
N LYS A 46 -9.26 -13.29 -24.82
CA LYS A 46 -10.47 -12.92 -25.57
C LYS A 46 -10.18 -12.41 -26.98
N TYR A 47 -8.97 -11.89 -27.21
CA TYR A 47 -8.57 -11.25 -28.47
C TYR A 47 -7.46 -12.04 -29.18
N CYS A 48 -6.69 -12.84 -28.44
CA CYS A 48 -5.61 -13.67 -28.94
C CYS A 48 -5.80 -15.11 -28.42
N PRO A 49 -6.42 -16.01 -29.22
CA PRO A 49 -6.70 -17.38 -28.80
C PRO A 49 -5.46 -18.16 -28.35
N GLU A 50 -4.29 -17.84 -28.89
CA GLU A 50 -3.02 -18.48 -28.48
C GLU A 50 -2.67 -18.25 -27.00
N ALA A 51 -3.17 -17.15 -26.39
CA ALA A 51 -2.97 -16.87 -24.98
C ALA A 51 -3.86 -17.74 -24.06
N GLN A 52 -4.86 -18.43 -24.60
CA GLN A 52 -5.79 -19.24 -23.80
C GLN A 52 -5.09 -20.41 -23.10
N ASP A 53 -4.14 -21.05 -23.78
CA ASP A 53 -3.40 -22.20 -23.25
C ASP A 53 -2.59 -21.82 -22.00
N ILE A 54 -1.84 -20.71 -22.07
CA ILE A 54 -1.05 -20.23 -20.92
C ILE A 54 -1.96 -19.71 -19.81
N THR A 55 -3.03 -19.01 -20.17
CA THR A 55 -3.93 -18.38 -19.19
C THR A 55 -4.69 -19.45 -18.39
N SER A 56 -5.15 -20.51 -19.06
CA SER A 56 -5.77 -21.68 -18.41
C SER A 56 -4.76 -22.43 -17.55
N SER A 57 -3.56 -22.68 -18.06
CA SER A 57 -2.49 -23.36 -17.32
C SER A 57 -2.14 -22.66 -16.00
N ILE A 58 -2.14 -21.32 -15.98
CA ILE A 58 -1.84 -20.52 -14.79
C ILE A 58 -3.02 -20.46 -13.83
N ARG A 59 -4.25 -20.43 -14.35
CA ARG A 59 -5.47 -20.46 -13.54
C ARG A 59 -5.54 -21.73 -12.68
N ASP A 60 -5.11 -22.84 -13.27
CA ASP A 60 -5.10 -24.17 -12.66
C ASP A 60 -3.80 -24.49 -11.92
N LEU A 61 -2.84 -23.55 -11.83
CA LEU A 61 -1.55 -23.77 -11.19
C LEU A 61 -1.67 -23.73 -9.66
N PRO A 62 -1.55 -24.88 -8.94
CA PRO A 62 -1.83 -24.92 -7.50
C PRO A 62 -0.72 -24.31 -6.64
N THR A 63 0.48 -24.14 -7.19
CA THR A 63 1.65 -23.60 -6.48
C THR A 63 1.59 -22.08 -6.33
N VAL A 64 0.78 -21.39 -7.13
CA VAL A 64 0.68 -19.93 -7.16
C VAL A 64 -0.71 -19.48 -6.70
N ARG A 65 -0.76 -18.79 -5.56
CA ARG A 65 -1.99 -18.48 -4.83
C ARG A 65 -2.44 -17.04 -5.02
N THR A 66 -1.52 -16.10 -5.25
CA THR A 66 -1.85 -14.68 -5.39
C THR A 66 -2.11 -14.30 -6.84
N ALA A 67 -2.94 -13.26 -7.06
CA ALA A 67 -3.13 -12.71 -8.41
C ALA A 67 -1.80 -12.16 -8.96
N MET A 68 -0.96 -11.56 -8.12
CA MET A 68 0.35 -11.07 -8.55
C MET A 68 1.28 -12.20 -8.98
N GLY A 69 1.33 -13.30 -8.22
CA GLY A 69 2.07 -14.50 -8.60
C GLY A 69 1.58 -15.05 -9.95
N ARG A 70 0.27 -15.05 -10.19
CA ARG A 70 -0.30 -15.47 -11.48
C ARG A 70 0.11 -14.54 -12.62
N ALA A 71 0.11 -13.23 -12.40
CA ALA A 71 0.61 -12.27 -13.39
C ALA A 71 2.09 -12.53 -13.72
N ARG A 72 2.92 -12.80 -12.71
CA ARG A 72 4.36 -13.13 -12.88
C ARG A 72 4.59 -14.43 -13.63
N ALA A 73 3.81 -15.47 -13.33
CA ALA A 73 3.80 -16.72 -14.08
C ALA A 73 3.45 -16.47 -15.55
N TRP A 74 2.44 -15.65 -15.79
CA TRP A 74 1.96 -15.32 -17.12
C TRP A 74 3.00 -14.59 -17.96
N LEU A 75 3.65 -13.58 -17.40
CA LEU A 75 4.72 -12.84 -18.10
C LEU A 75 5.89 -13.75 -18.46
N ARG A 76 6.27 -14.68 -17.57
CA ARG A 76 7.31 -15.69 -17.83
C ARG A 76 6.90 -16.64 -18.95
N MET A 77 5.69 -17.19 -18.91
CA MET A 77 5.19 -18.10 -19.94
C MET A 77 5.03 -17.40 -21.30
N ALA A 78 4.53 -16.17 -21.32
CA ALA A 78 4.44 -15.36 -22.54
C ALA A 78 5.81 -15.07 -23.16
N LEU A 79 6.84 -14.83 -22.33
CA LEU A 79 8.21 -14.68 -22.79
C LEU A 79 8.77 -16.00 -23.36
N MET A 80 8.56 -17.14 -22.68
CA MET A 80 8.95 -18.46 -23.20
C MET A 80 8.28 -18.79 -24.54
N GLN A 81 7.02 -18.37 -24.73
CA GLN A 81 6.32 -18.50 -26.01
C GLN A 81 6.81 -17.53 -27.08
N LYS A 82 7.68 -16.56 -26.74
CA LYS A 82 8.12 -15.47 -27.63
C LYS A 82 6.96 -14.62 -28.13
N LYS A 83 5.95 -14.45 -27.26
CA LYS A 83 4.69 -13.78 -27.54
C LYS A 83 4.39 -12.62 -26.58
N LEU A 84 5.29 -12.33 -25.64
CA LEU A 84 5.09 -11.26 -24.65
C LEU A 84 4.75 -9.91 -25.30
N ALA A 85 5.52 -9.48 -26.31
CA ALA A 85 5.25 -8.23 -27.01
C ALA A 85 3.91 -8.25 -27.76
N ASP A 86 3.61 -9.35 -28.45
CA ASP A 86 2.36 -9.53 -29.20
C ASP A 86 1.14 -9.43 -28.26
N TYR A 87 1.20 -10.11 -27.11
CA TYR A 87 0.10 -10.13 -26.15
C TYR A 87 -0.09 -8.79 -25.43
N LEU A 88 0.99 -8.09 -25.07
CA LEU A 88 0.86 -6.76 -24.47
C LEU A 88 0.40 -5.72 -25.50
N LYS A 89 0.77 -5.88 -26.77
CA LYS A 89 0.26 -5.04 -27.86
C LYS A 89 -1.26 -5.13 -27.98
N VAL A 90 -1.86 -6.30 -27.80
CA VAL A 90 -3.33 -6.46 -27.77
C VAL A 90 -3.96 -5.54 -26.72
N LEU A 91 -3.36 -5.44 -25.54
CA LEU A 91 -3.87 -4.56 -24.48
C LEU A 91 -3.80 -3.08 -24.86
N ILE A 92 -2.71 -2.65 -25.52
CA ILE A 92 -2.53 -1.28 -25.99
C ILE A 92 -3.49 -0.94 -27.14
N ASP A 93 -3.66 -1.87 -28.09
CA ASP A 93 -4.55 -1.68 -29.25
C ASP A 93 -6.02 -1.56 -28.79
N HIS A 94 -6.37 -2.15 -27.65
CA HIS A 94 -7.68 -2.05 -27.00
C HIS A 94 -7.66 -1.17 -25.72
N LYS A 95 -6.80 -0.14 -25.67
CA LYS A 95 -6.66 0.69 -24.46
C LYS A 95 -7.95 1.38 -24.01
N GLU A 96 -8.79 1.81 -24.95
CA GLU A 96 -10.05 2.52 -24.63
C GLU A 96 -11.12 1.55 -24.11
N ASP A 97 -11.12 0.31 -24.59
CA ASP A 97 -12.13 -0.70 -24.24
C ASP A 97 -11.76 -1.50 -22.99
N ILE A 98 -10.46 -1.77 -22.79
CA ILE A 98 -9.94 -2.61 -21.70
C ILE A 98 -9.25 -1.74 -20.65
N LEU A 99 -8.19 -1.04 -21.02
CA LEU A 99 -7.28 -0.43 -20.04
C LEU A 99 -7.90 0.79 -19.33
N SER A 100 -8.74 1.56 -20.00
CA SER A 100 -9.44 2.74 -19.45
C SER A 100 -10.29 2.44 -18.21
N GLU A 101 -10.77 1.19 -18.08
CA GLU A 101 -11.49 0.74 -16.89
C GLU A 101 -10.52 0.56 -15.71
N TYR A 102 -9.32 0.04 -15.95
CA TYR A 102 -8.38 -0.40 -14.92
C TYR A 102 -7.36 0.65 -14.52
N PHE A 103 -6.98 1.56 -15.42
CA PHE A 103 -5.92 2.55 -15.21
C PHE A 103 -6.46 3.97 -15.08
N GLU A 104 -5.70 4.82 -14.38
CA GLU A 104 -5.90 6.26 -14.44
C GLU A 104 -5.42 6.84 -15.79
N PRO A 105 -5.95 8.00 -16.24
CA PRO A 105 -5.62 8.56 -17.55
C PRO A 105 -4.13 8.90 -17.73
N ASP A 106 -3.42 9.17 -16.64
CA ASP A 106 -1.99 9.48 -16.57
C ASP A 106 -1.11 8.23 -16.34
N ALA A 107 -1.70 7.04 -16.39
CA ALA A 107 -0.94 5.80 -16.30
C ALA A 107 -0.02 5.62 -17.52
N LEU A 108 1.16 5.04 -17.29
CA LEU A 108 2.13 4.73 -18.35
C LEU A 108 1.54 3.85 -19.45
N MET A 109 0.70 2.88 -19.10
CA MET A 109 0.02 2.02 -20.08
C MET A 109 -1.05 2.75 -20.92
N MET A 110 -1.44 3.96 -20.52
CA MET A 110 -2.38 4.83 -21.24
C MET A 110 -1.66 5.87 -22.11
N SER A 111 -0.33 6.01 -21.97
CA SER A 111 0.47 7.03 -22.64
C SER A 111 1.19 6.50 -23.89
N GLU A 112 1.77 7.40 -24.70
CA GLU A 112 2.47 7.03 -25.93
C GLU A 112 3.76 6.24 -25.67
N GLU A 113 4.35 6.43 -24.49
CA GLU A 113 5.53 5.69 -24.02
C GLU A 113 5.29 4.18 -23.98
N ALA A 114 4.05 3.73 -23.73
CA ALA A 114 3.71 2.32 -23.79
C ALA A 114 3.99 1.71 -25.18
N ILE A 115 3.70 2.45 -26.25
CA ILE A 115 3.94 1.99 -27.63
C ILE A 115 5.45 1.80 -27.87
N VAL A 116 6.26 2.73 -27.35
CA VAL A 116 7.73 2.64 -27.44
C VAL A 116 8.23 1.42 -26.68
N ILE A 117 7.78 1.21 -25.44
CA ILE A 117 8.13 0.03 -24.64
C ILE A 117 7.74 -1.25 -25.37
N MET A 118 6.54 -1.33 -25.95
CA MET A 118 6.12 -2.51 -26.71
C MET A 118 7.01 -2.77 -27.93
N GLY A 119 7.42 -1.72 -28.64
CA GLY A 119 8.39 -1.82 -29.74
C GLY A 119 9.73 -2.40 -29.30
N LEU A 120 10.23 -1.99 -28.13
CA LEU A 120 11.47 -2.53 -27.55
C LEU A 120 11.32 -4.00 -27.13
N LEU A 121 10.15 -4.40 -26.61
CA LEU A 121 9.89 -5.78 -26.19
C LEU A 121 9.94 -6.78 -27.35
N VAL A 122 9.72 -6.36 -28.61
CA VAL A 122 9.86 -7.23 -29.78
C VAL A 122 11.29 -7.79 -29.90
N GLY A 123 12.29 -7.03 -29.45
CA GLY A 123 13.68 -7.48 -29.40
C GLY A 123 13.91 -8.71 -28.52
N LEU A 124 12.98 -9.02 -27.60
CA LEU A 124 13.09 -10.18 -26.72
C LEU A 124 12.68 -11.50 -27.39
N ASN A 125 12.04 -11.47 -28.57
CA ASN A 125 11.60 -12.69 -29.28
C ASN A 125 12.77 -13.61 -29.69
N VAL A 126 13.99 -13.05 -29.78
CA VAL A 126 15.20 -13.82 -30.09
C VAL A 126 15.76 -14.56 -28.87
N ILE A 127 15.35 -14.17 -27.67
CA ILE A 127 15.80 -14.79 -26.42
C ILE A 127 15.10 -16.13 -26.25
N ASP A 128 15.88 -17.14 -25.85
CA ASP A 128 15.39 -18.47 -25.55
C ASP A 128 15.41 -18.68 -24.03
N CYS A 129 14.24 -18.83 -23.43
CA CYS A 129 14.03 -18.94 -21.98
C CYS A 129 13.39 -20.28 -21.63
N ASN A 130 13.77 -20.85 -20.48
CA ASN A 130 13.11 -22.02 -19.93
C ASN A 130 12.93 -21.85 -18.41
N PHE A 131 11.70 -21.48 -18.00
CA PHE A 131 11.36 -21.23 -16.60
C PHE A 131 10.56 -22.40 -16.01
N CYS A 132 10.95 -22.82 -14.81
CA CYS A 132 10.22 -23.80 -14.02
C CYS A 132 9.19 -23.10 -13.11
N VAL A 133 8.12 -22.57 -13.71
CA VAL A 133 7.05 -21.81 -13.03
C VAL A 133 6.40 -22.57 -11.85
N LYS A 134 6.45 -23.91 -11.86
CA LYS A 134 5.94 -24.77 -10.77
C LYS A 134 6.83 -24.78 -9.53
N GLU A 135 8.13 -24.55 -9.69
CA GLU A 135 9.13 -24.67 -8.62
C GLU A 135 9.56 -23.31 -8.08
N GLU A 136 9.26 -22.22 -8.80
CA GLU A 136 9.50 -20.85 -8.35
C GLU A 136 8.44 -20.36 -7.34
N ASP A 137 8.88 -19.68 -6.27
CA ASP A 137 7.99 -18.92 -5.39
C ASP A 137 7.64 -17.58 -6.05
N LEU A 138 6.55 -17.57 -6.82
CA LEU A 138 6.11 -16.38 -7.55
C LEU A 138 5.23 -15.45 -6.70
N ASP A 139 4.77 -15.92 -5.53
CA ASP A 139 3.94 -15.14 -4.61
C ASP A 139 4.79 -14.22 -3.72
N CYS A 140 6.08 -14.52 -3.54
CA CYS A 140 7.00 -13.71 -2.74
C CYS A 140 7.26 -12.31 -3.32
N GLN A 141 7.63 -11.34 -2.48
CA GLN A 141 8.01 -10.01 -2.96
C GLN A 141 9.36 -10.10 -3.70
N GLN A 142 9.44 -9.49 -4.90
CA GLN A 142 10.68 -9.46 -5.68
C GLN A 142 11.71 -8.49 -5.05
N GLY A 143 13.00 -8.75 -5.29
CA GLY A 143 14.11 -7.98 -4.73
C GLY A 143 14.20 -6.54 -5.23
N VAL A 144 15.09 -5.76 -4.61
CA VAL A 144 15.38 -4.37 -5.00
C VAL A 144 16.41 -4.36 -6.13
N ILE A 145 16.19 -3.53 -7.16
CA ILE A 145 17.15 -3.33 -8.25
C ILE A 145 18.09 -2.18 -7.90
N ASP A 146 19.39 -2.41 -8.06
CA ASP A 146 20.38 -1.35 -8.13
C ASP A 146 20.43 -0.75 -9.55
N PHE A 147 19.80 0.41 -9.74
CA PHE A 147 19.77 1.08 -11.04
C PHE A 147 21.11 1.72 -11.44
N SER A 148 22.09 1.85 -10.54
CA SER A 148 23.42 2.35 -10.89
C SER A 148 24.11 1.49 -11.96
N LEU A 149 23.76 0.19 -12.00
CA LEU A 149 24.20 -0.77 -13.01
C LEU A 149 23.71 -0.43 -14.42
N TYR A 150 22.60 0.30 -14.53
CA TYR A 150 21.93 0.61 -15.80
C TYR A 150 22.03 2.08 -16.20
N LEU A 151 22.31 2.97 -15.26
CA LEU A 151 22.30 4.42 -15.45
C LEU A 151 23.68 5.01 -15.83
N ARG A 152 24.64 4.20 -16.30
CA ARG A 152 25.96 4.71 -16.73
C ARG A 152 25.79 5.67 -17.92
N ASN A 153 26.25 6.91 -17.71
CA ASN A 153 26.16 8.02 -18.66
C ASN A 153 26.82 7.64 -20.01
N SER A 154 26.07 7.74 -21.11
CA SER A 154 26.56 7.46 -22.47
C SER A 154 27.49 8.54 -23.05
N ASN A 155 27.95 9.49 -22.24
CA ASN A 155 28.78 10.62 -22.68
C ASN A 155 30.29 10.36 -22.58
N HIS A 156 30.73 9.09 -22.69
CA HIS A 156 32.17 8.82 -22.74
C HIS A 156 32.68 8.99 -24.18
N ILE A 157 33.27 10.16 -24.46
CA ILE A 157 34.13 10.35 -25.62
C ILE A 157 35.40 9.52 -25.37
N PRO A 158 35.79 8.59 -26.26
CA PRO A 158 37.03 7.83 -26.06
C PRO A 158 38.22 8.77 -26.33
N GLY A 159 38.92 9.22 -25.29
CA GLY A 159 40.18 9.94 -25.48
C GLY A 159 40.66 10.88 -24.36
N GLU A 160 39.85 11.22 -23.36
CA GLU A 160 40.28 12.12 -22.29
C GLU A 160 40.59 11.34 -21.00
N SER A 161 41.79 11.56 -20.47
CA SER A 161 42.32 10.95 -19.25
C SER A 161 41.49 11.34 -18.01
N PRO A 162 41.03 10.38 -17.17
CA PRO A 162 39.93 10.60 -16.24
C PRO A 162 40.34 10.76 -14.76
N ASP A 163 41.48 11.36 -14.42
CA ASP A 163 42.03 11.09 -13.07
C ASP A 163 41.88 12.17 -11.98
N ASP A 164 41.66 13.47 -12.25
CA ASP A 164 41.71 14.46 -11.15
C ASP A 164 40.39 15.22 -10.84
N GLU A 165 39.47 15.43 -11.79
CA GLU A 165 38.19 16.13 -11.53
C GLU A 165 37.01 15.18 -11.24
N LEU A 166 37.11 13.90 -11.64
CA LEU A 166 36.04 12.90 -11.49
C LEU A 166 35.99 12.27 -10.09
N GLU A 167 37.09 12.21 -9.35
CA GLU A 167 37.10 11.55 -8.03
C GLU A 167 36.31 12.33 -6.97
N ASN A 168 36.29 13.67 -7.04
CA ASN A 168 35.72 14.50 -5.97
C ASN A 168 34.18 14.63 -6.05
N ASP A 169 33.63 14.75 -7.27
CA ASP A 169 32.17 14.74 -7.51
C ASP A 169 31.57 13.34 -7.30
N ASN A 170 32.31 12.30 -7.67
CA ASN A 170 31.90 10.92 -7.44
C ASN A 170 31.95 10.58 -5.94
N MET A 171 32.95 11.05 -5.19
CA MET A 171 33.01 10.88 -3.74
C MET A 171 31.85 11.58 -3.02
N THR A 172 31.52 12.82 -3.42
CA THR A 172 30.39 13.55 -2.83
C THR A 172 29.06 12.82 -3.07
N THR A 173 28.84 12.34 -4.30
CA THR A 173 27.66 11.55 -4.66
C THR A 173 27.58 10.23 -3.89
N VAL A 174 28.71 9.54 -3.72
CA VAL A 174 28.80 8.29 -2.93
C VAL A 174 28.54 8.55 -1.45
N LEU A 175 29.00 9.68 -0.90
CA LEU A 175 28.73 10.06 0.49
C LEU A 175 27.25 10.39 0.72
N ASP A 176 26.60 11.08 -0.22
CA ASP A 176 25.17 11.35 -0.15
C ASP A 176 24.32 10.07 -0.27
N GLN A 177 24.70 9.16 -1.17
CA GLN A 177 24.09 7.83 -1.27
C GLN A 177 24.28 7.02 0.00
N LYS A 178 25.48 7.06 0.58
CA LYS A 178 25.77 6.39 1.86
C LYS A 178 24.90 6.96 2.98
N ASN A 179 24.81 8.29 3.10
CA ASN A 179 23.95 8.95 4.09
C ASN A 179 22.48 8.57 3.91
N TYR A 180 22.00 8.51 2.66
CA TYR A 180 20.63 8.09 2.36
C TYR A 180 20.36 6.65 2.80
N ILE A 181 21.28 5.73 2.51
CA ILE A 181 21.17 4.31 2.92
C ILE A 181 21.25 4.18 4.45
N GLU A 182 22.11 4.95 5.11
CA GLU A 182 22.22 4.95 6.57
C GLU A 182 20.93 5.45 7.24
N GLU A 183 20.32 6.52 6.72
CA GLU A 183 19.04 7.02 7.24
C GLU A 183 17.90 6.04 6.95
N LEU A 184 17.88 5.42 5.77
CA LEU A 184 16.90 4.38 5.43
C LEU A 184 17.03 3.17 6.37
N ASN A 185 18.25 2.72 6.64
CA ASN A 185 18.52 1.66 7.62
C ASN A 185 18.10 2.07 9.03
N ARG A 186 18.32 3.33 9.43
CA ARG A 186 17.86 3.84 10.72
C ARG A 186 16.34 3.80 10.84
N HIS A 187 15.64 4.22 9.78
CA HIS A 187 14.18 4.18 9.74
C HIS A 187 13.63 2.76 9.72
N LEU A 188 14.27 1.86 8.97
CA LEU A 188 13.90 0.45 8.94
C LEU A 188 14.11 -0.21 10.31
N ASN A 189 15.24 0.04 10.96
CA ASN A 189 15.51 -0.46 12.33
C ASN A 189 14.50 0.09 13.35
N ALA A 190 14.10 1.36 13.23
CA ALA A 190 13.04 1.93 14.07
C ALA A 190 11.70 1.25 13.81
N THR A 191 11.38 0.96 12.55
CA THR A 191 10.14 0.24 12.17
C THR A 191 10.13 -1.19 12.70
N VAL A 192 11.25 -1.91 12.56
CA VAL A 192 11.42 -3.27 13.11
C VAL A 192 11.23 -3.25 14.62
N THR A 193 11.89 -2.33 15.33
CA THR A 193 11.74 -2.19 16.79
C THR A 193 10.28 -1.92 17.20
N ASN A 194 9.59 -1.03 16.49
CA ASN A 194 8.17 -0.74 16.74
C ASN A 194 7.26 -1.95 16.48
N LEU A 195 7.51 -2.69 15.40
CA LEU A 195 6.77 -3.92 15.09
C LEU A 195 7.04 -5.00 16.14
N GLN A 196 8.29 -5.16 16.58
CA GLN A 196 8.67 -6.08 17.65
C GLN A 196 7.89 -5.78 18.93
N ALA A 197 7.87 -4.51 19.36
CA ALA A 197 7.12 -4.08 20.55
C ALA A 197 5.62 -4.33 20.40
N LYS A 198 5.05 -4.13 19.21
CA LYS A 198 3.63 -4.39 18.94
C LYS A 198 3.32 -5.89 18.98
N VAL A 199 4.21 -6.74 18.47
CA VAL A 199 4.09 -8.20 18.54
C VAL A 199 4.15 -8.67 19.99
N GLU A 200 5.09 -8.17 20.79
CA GLU A 200 5.19 -8.49 22.21
C GLU A 200 3.94 -8.05 22.99
N SER A 201 3.44 -6.84 22.73
CA SER A 201 2.20 -6.33 23.32
C SER A 201 1.01 -7.24 22.97
N LEU A 202 0.80 -7.55 21.69
CA LEU A 202 -0.29 -8.44 21.25
C LEU A 202 -0.16 -9.85 21.82
N THR A 203 1.06 -10.36 21.94
CA THR A 203 1.33 -11.68 22.53
C THR A 203 0.94 -11.69 24.00
N THR A 204 1.29 -10.64 24.74
CA THR A 204 0.93 -10.46 26.15
C THR A 204 -0.59 -10.35 26.32
N THR A 205 -1.26 -9.53 25.50
CA THR A 205 -2.73 -9.42 25.53
C THR A 205 -3.41 -10.74 25.21
N ASN A 206 -2.92 -11.50 24.23
CA ASN A 206 -3.45 -12.83 23.92
C ASN A 206 -3.30 -13.82 25.08
N ALA A 207 -2.19 -13.76 25.82
CA ALA A 207 -1.99 -14.61 27.00
C ALA A 207 -3.02 -14.27 28.09
N LEU A 208 -3.20 -12.98 28.40
CA LEU A 208 -4.19 -12.51 29.37
C LEU A 208 -5.61 -12.91 28.97
N MET A 209 -6.00 -12.71 27.70
CA MET A 209 -7.32 -13.09 27.22
C MET A 209 -7.59 -14.60 27.33
N LYS A 210 -6.56 -15.44 27.13
CA LYS A 210 -6.69 -16.90 27.33
C LYS A 210 -6.91 -17.24 28.80
N GLU A 211 -6.24 -16.54 29.71
CA GLU A 211 -6.41 -16.71 31.15
C GLU A 211 -7.82 -16.26 31.59
N ASP A 212 -8.26 -15.08 31.17
CA ASP A 212 -9.62 -14.58 31.44
C ASP A 212 -10.69 -15.54 30.92
N LEU A 213 -10.50 -16.10 29.73
CA LEU A 213 -11.40 -17.10 29.16
C LEU A 213 -11.43 -18.39 29.99
N SER A 214 -10.29 -18.81 30.54
CA SER A 214 -10.21 -19.96 31.45
C SER A 214 -10.95 -19.70 32.76
N ILE A 215 -10.76 -18.51 33.36
CA ILE A 215 -11.46 -18.08 34.57
C ILE A 215 -12.96 -18.02 34.32
N ALA A 216 -13.40 -17.39 33.22
CA ALA A 216 -14.80 -17.31 32.85
C ALA A 216 -15.43 -18.70 32.65
N LYS A 217 -14.72 -19.64 32.01
CA LYS A 217 -15.18 -21.03 31.88
C LYS A 217 -15.37 -21.72 33.24
N ASN A 218 -14.42 -21.55 34.16
CA ASN A 218 -14.52 -22.12 35.50
C ASN A 218 -15.70 -21.51 36.28
N ASN A 219 -15.91 -20.20 36.16
CA ASN A 219 -17.06 -19.53 36.78
C ASN A 219 -18.38 -20.04 36.21
N ILE A 220 -18.48 -20.24 34.89
CA ILE A 220 -19.67 -20.83 34.25
C ILE A 220 -19.93 -22.24 34.79
N LEU A 221 -18.89 -23.07 34.93
CA LEU A 221 -19.02 -24.42 35.49
C LEU A 221 -19.50 -24.39 36.94
N SER A 222 -18.92 -23.52 37.77
CA SER A 222 -19.33 -23.35 39.17
C SER A 222 -20.78 -22.89 39.27
N LEU A 223 -21.17 -21.88 38.49
CA LEU A 223 -22.54 -21.39 38.43
C LEU A 223 -23.52 -22.44 37.91
N HIS A 224 -23.11 -23.28 36.96
CA HIS A 224 -23.92 -24.40 36.49
C HIS A 224 -24.16 -25.43 37.59
N GLU A 225 -23.13 -25.75 38.39
CA GLU A 225 -23.26 -26.69 39.51
C GLU A 225 -24.12 -26.12 40.64
N GLU A 226 -23.94 -24.84 40.97
CA GLU A 226 -24.78 -24.15 41.95
C GLU A 226 -26.24 -24.10 41.49
N ASN A 227 -26.50 -23.80 40.20
CA ASN A 227 -27.84 -23.88 39.63
C ASN A 227 -28.43 -25.30 39.72
N ARG A 228 -27.60 -26.33 39.50
CA ARG A 228 -28.01 -27.72 39.58
C ARG A 228 -28.39 -28.10 41.02
N GLN A 229 -27.60 -27.66 41.99
CA GLN A 229 -27.82 -27.90 43.40
C GLN A 229 -29.07 -27.17 43.91
N LEU A 230 -29.24 -25.88 43.58
CA LEU A 230 -30.43 -25.11 43.92
C LEU A 230 -31.70 -25.72 43.32
N LYS A 231 -31.66 -26.16 42.07
CA LYS A 231 -32.79 -26.88 41.45
C LYS A 231 -33.12 -28.18 42.16
N LYS A 232 -32.12 -28.93 42.63
CA LYS A 232 -32.31 -30.15 43.43
C LYS A 232 -32.93 -29.86 44.79
N GLU A 233 -32.49 -28.80 45.47
CA GLU A 233 -33.04 -28.34 46.76
C GLU A 233 -34.48 -27.85 46.62
N LEU A 234 -34.81 -27.18 45.51
CA LEU A 234 -36.18 -26.80 45.15
C LEU A 234 -37.04 -27.97 44.65
N GLY A 235 -36.53 -29.21 44.63
CA GLY A 235 -37.30 -30.39 44.19
C GLY A 235 -37.57 -30.44 42.68
N ILE A 236 -36.85 -29.65 41.88
CA ILE A 236 -36.93 -29.63 40.42
C ILE A 236 -35.96 -30.71 39.89
N GLU A 237 -36.48 -31.90 39.58
CA GLU A 237 -35.70 -32.92 38.86
C GLU A 237 -35.26 -32.37 37.49
N ILE A 238 -33.96 -32.11 37.34
CA ILE A 238 -33.36 -31.84 36.04
C ILE A 238 -33.23 -33.18 35.32
N LYS A 239 -34.21 -33.51 34.48
CA LYS A 239 -33.96 -34.45 33.40
C LYS A 239 -33.06 -33.74 32.40
N ASP A 240 -31.83 -34.24 32.26
CA ASP A 240 -31.03 -34.00 31.07
C ASP A 240 -31.95 -34.17 29.88
N THR A 241 -32.19 -33.09 29.13
CA THR A 241 -33.12 -33.12 28.01
C THR A 241 -32.42 -33.77 26.81
N ASN A 242 -32.08 -35.04 26.97
CA ASN A 242 -32.04 -36.02 25.91
C ASN A 242 -33.01 -37.13 26.33
N GLU A 243 -34.07 -37.25 25.55
CA GLU A 243 -35.14 -38.24 25.62
C GLU A 243 -36.30 -37.98 26.60
N ASN A 244 -37.46 -37.80 25.96
CA ASN A 244 -38.83 -37.94 26.47
C ASN A 244 -39.46 -36.73 27.17
N GLY A 245 -40.28 -36.03 26.36
CA GLY A 245 -41.16 -34.95 26.75
C GLY A 245 -42.22 -35.34 27.78
N LYS A 246 -41.99 -34.95 29.03
CA LYS A 246 -43.06 -34.61 29.97
C LYS A 246 -42.70 -33.31 30.69
N PRO A 247 -43.65 -32.38 30.88
CA PRO A 247 -43.39 -31.12 31.56
C PRO A 247 -43.26 -31.34 33.08
N PRO A 248 -42.42 -30.59 33.80
CA PRO A 248 -42.34 -30.71 35.24
C PRO A 248 -43.44 -29.87 35.93
N ILE A 249 -43.79 -30.39 37.09
CA ILE A 249 -44.88 -30.03 37.99
C ILE A 249 -44.64 -28.63 38.59
N LYS A 250 -45.73 -27.85 38.71
CA LYS A 250 -45.77 -26.53 39.37
C LYS A 250 -45.35 -26.64 40.83
N ILE A 251 -44.35 -25.87 41.23
CA ILE A 251 -44.00 -25.61 42.63
C ILE A 251 -44.47 -24.20 42.96
N THR A 252 -45.44 -24.13 43.86
CA THR A 252 -45.98 -22.92 44.48
C THR A 252 -45.06 -22.50 45.62
N GLU A 253 -44.16 -21.56 45.34
CA GLU A 253 -43.54 -20.68 46.34
C GLU A 253 -43.97 -19.25 46.03
N THR A 254 -44.17 -18.47 47.09
CA THR A 254 -44.93 -17.22 47.20
C THR A 254 -44.82 -16.28 46.00
N THR A 255 -45.95 -16.11 45.30
CA THR A 255 -46.06 -15.36 44.03
C THR A 255 -45.57 -13.92 44.10
N THR A 256 -45.56 -13.29 45.27
CA THR A 256 -45.18 -11.88 45.44
C THR A 256 -43.67 -11.64 45.34
N GLU A 257 -42.84 -12.48 45.97
CA GLU A 257 -41.37 -12.29 45.96
C GLU A 257 -40.76 -12.66 44.60
N ILE A 258 -41.33 -13.67 43.93
CA ILE A 258 -40.93 -14.06 42.56
C ILE A 258 -41.32 -12.96 41.56
N GLU A 259 -42.49 -12.35 41.70
CA GLU A 259 -42.90 -11.22 40.86
C GLU A 259 -41.99 -10.00 41.08
N GLU A 260 -41.60 -9.74 42.32
CA GLU A 260 -40.74 -8.62 42.69
C GLU A 260 -39.30 -8.82 42.19
N LEU A 261 -38.75 -10.04 42.30
CA LEU A 261 -37.46 -10.40 41.71
C LEU A 261 -37.48 -10.36 40.18
N ARG A 262 -38.57 -10.79 39.54
CA ARG A 262 -38.75 -10.66 38.08
C ARG A 262 -38.79 -9.20 37.65
N SER A 263 -39.50 -8.35 38.39
CA SER A 263 -39.59 -6.92 38.13
C SER A 263 -38.22 -6.23 38.26
N ARG A 264 -37.44 -6.55 39.31
CA ARG A 264 -36.06 -6.06 39.46
C ARG A 264 -35.15 -6.54 38.33
N LEU A 265 -35.21 -7.81 37.97
CA LEU A 265 -34.40 -8.37 36.89
C LEU A 265 -34.70 -7.68 35.55
N GLU A 266 -35.98 -7.40 35.28
CA GLU A 266 -36.39 -6.72 34.05
C GLU A 266 -35.95 -5.24 34.04
N ALA A 267 -36.04 -4.55 35.17
CA ALA A 267 -35.55 -3.19 35.33
C ALA A 267 -34.03 -3.10 35.13
N GLU A 268 -33.27 -4.05 35.67
CA GLU A 268 -31.81 -4.11 35.55
C GLU A 268 -31.37 -4.47 34.13
N LYS A 269 -32.06 -5.41 33.46
CA LYS A 269 -31.84 -5.70 32.03
C LYS A 269 -32.09 -4.48 31.16
N LYS A 270 -33.16 -3.74 31.43
CA LYS A 270 -33.48 -2.51 30.70
C LYS A 270 -32.41 -1.45 30.91
N MET A 271 -31.99 -1.23 32.16
CA MET A 271 -30.93 -0.27 32.48
C MET A 271 -29.60 -0.66 31.83
N ARG A 272 -29.27 -1.95 31.81
CA ARG A 272 -28.09 -2.46 31.10
C ARG A 272 -28.17 -2.19 29.59
N GLN A 273 -29.31 -2.44 28.96
CA GLN A 273 -29.50 -2.15 27.53
C GLN A 273 -29.40 -0.65 27.23
N ASP A 274 -29.91 0.20 28.11
CA ASP A 274 -29.83 1.65 27.94
C ASP A 274 -28.37 2.14 28.06
N VAL A 275 -27.59 1.57 28.99
CA VAL A 275 -26.14 1.85 29.11
C VAL A 275 -25.35 1.32 27.92
N GLU A 276 -25.68 0.12 27.40
CA GLU A 276 -25.04 -0.43 26.19
C GLU A 276 -25.27 0.47 24.97
N LYS A 277 -26.49 1.00 24.80
CA LYS A 277 -26.81 1.96 23.72
C LYS A 277 -26.08 3.29 23.88
N GLU A 278 -26.02 3.83 25.09
CA GLU A 278 -25.27 5.07 25.36
C GLU A 278 -23.78 4.86 25.07
N LEU A 279 -23.22 3.70 25.45
CA LEU A 279 -21.83 3.37 25.15
C LEU A 279 -21.57 3.29 23.64
N GLU A 280 -22.44 2.65 22.87
CA GLU A 280 -22.34 2.61 21.40
C GLU A 280 -22.38 4.03 20.79
N LEU A 281 -23.26 4.89 21.29
CA LEU A 281 -23.34 6.28 20.84
C LEU A 281 -22.05 7.05 21.16
N GLN A 282 -21.53 6.91 22.39
CA GLN A 282 -20.27 7.53 22.79
C GLN A 282 -19.09 7.04 21.95
N MET A 283 -19.04 5.74 21.63
CA MET A 283 -18.02 5.19 20.73
C MET A 283 -18.10 5.79 19.32
N SER A 284 -19.31 5.95 18.78
CA SER A 284 -19.52 6.58 17.48
C SER A 284 -19.07 8.05 17.49
N MET A 285 -19.51 8.82 18.48
CA MET A 285 -19.13 10.23 18.63
C MET A 285 -17.62 10.41 18.79
N LYS A 286 -16.96 9.53 19.56
CA LYS A 286 -15.51 9.55 19.72
C LYS A 286 -14.80 9.29 18.39
N SER A 287 -15.25 8.30 17.61
CA SER A 287 -14.69 8.02 16.29
C SER A 287 -14.83 9.22 15.34
N GLU A 288 -16.00 9.86 15.31
CA GLU A 288 -16.23 11.07 14.49
C GLU A 288 -15.33 12.23 14.93
N MET A 289 -15.17 12.44 16.25
CA MET A 289 -14.30 13.46 16.81
C MET A 289 -12.83 13.23 16.43
N GLU A 290 -12.34 11.98 16.48
CA GLU A 290 -10.98 11.64 16.06
C GLU A 290 -10.73 11.92 14.57
N VAL A 291 -11.72 11.66 13.70
CA VAL A 291 -11.62 12.00 12.28
C VAL A 291 -11.60 13.51 12.07
N ALA A 292 -12.49 14.26 12.74
CA ALA A 292 -12.53 15.71 12.67
C ALA A 292 -11.21 16.34 13.15
N MET A 293 -10.63 15.82 14.24
CA MET A 293 -9.35 16.28 14.77
C MET A 293 -8.21 16.08 13.77
N LYS A 294 -8.11 14.91 13.12
CA LYS A 294 -7.09 14.65 12.09
C LYS A 294 -7.22 15.57 10.88
N LEU A 295 -8.45 15.88 10.45
CA LEU A 295 -8.68 16.82 9.35
C LEU A 295 -8.25 18.24 9.72
N LEU A 296 -8.52 18.67 10.96
CA LEU A 296 -8.08 19.97 11.46
C LEU A 296 -6.55 20.04 11.59
N GLU A 297 -5.92 18.99 12.09
CA GLU A 297 -4.45 18.90 12.15
C GLU A 297 -3.84 19.02 10.76
N LYS A 298 -4.42 18.33 9.75
CA LYS A 298 -3.97 18.43 8.36
C LYS A 298 -4.09 19.87 7.83
N ASP A 299 -5.23 20.54 8.03
CA ASP A 299 -5.44 21.92 7.60
C ASP A 299 -4.46 22.90 8.27
N ILE A 300 -4.11 22.67 9.54
CA ILE A 300 -3.08 23.46 10.24
C ILE A 300 -1.70 23.28 9.58
N HIS A 301 -1.30 22.05 9.25
CA HIS A 301 -0.02 21.79 8.58
C HIS A 301 0.05 22.44 7.19
N GLU A 302 -1.01 22.30 6.38
CA GLU A 302 -1.08 22.92 5.04
C GLU A 302 -0.99 24.45 5.12
N LYS A 303 -1.65 25.06 6.11
CA LYS A 303 -1.54 26.51 6.37
C LYS A 303 -0.15 26.91 6.84
N GLN A 304 0.52 26.11 7.67
CA GLN A 304 1.90 26.36 8.09
C GLN A 304 2.86 26.31 6.90
N ASP A 305 2.74 25.32 6.02
CA ASP A 305 3.55 25.20 4.80
C ASP A 305 3.34 26.40 3.87
N THR A 306 2.09 26.85 3.73
CA THR A 306 1.76 28.06 2.97
C THR A 306 2.44 29.31 3.56
N ILE A 307 2.41 29.45 4.89
CA ILE A 307 3.08 30.57 5.59
C ILE A 307 4.60 30.51 5.37
N ILE A 308 5.21 29.33 5.41
CA ILE A 308 6.65 29.15 5.16
C ILE A 308 6.99 29.58 3.73
N SER A 309 6.21 29.14 2.75
CA SER A 309 6.38 29.52 1.34
C SER A 309 6.27 31.03 1.13
N LEU A 310 5.25 31.66 1.71
CA LEU A 310 5.06 33.12 1.63
C LEU A 310 6.21 33.90 2.29
N ARG A 311 6.74 33.42 3.42
CA ARG A 311 7.92 34.02 4.05
C ARG A 311 9.15 33.95 3.14
N ARG A 312 9.37 32.80 2.49
CA ARG A 312 10.48 32.63 1.54
C ARG A 312 10.35 33.60 0.36
N GLN A 313 9.16 33.70 -0.24
CA GLN A 313 8.89 34.64 -1.32
C GLN A 313 9.11 36.10 -0.89
N LEU A 314 8.71 36.47 0.32
CA LEU A 314 8.93 37.81 0.86
C LEU A 314 10.43 38.13 0.98
N ASP A 315 11.23 37.17 1.42
CA ASP A 315 12.68 37.36 1.54
C ASP A 315 13.38 37.41 0.17
N GLU A 316 12.92 36.62 -0.81
CA GLU A 316 13.35 36.72 -2.22
C GLU A 316 13.04 38.12 -2.78
N ILE A 317 11.83 38.65 -2.56
CA ILE A 317 11.45 40.01 -3.01
C ILE A 317 12.32 41.08 -2.34
N LYS A 318 12.62 40.94 -1.04
CA LYS A 318 13.54 41.87 -0.34
C LYS A 318 14.93 41.87 -0.96
N LEU A 319 15.45 40.69 -1.31
CA LEU A 319 16.75 40.56 -1.97
C LEU A 319 16.75 41.24 -3.33
N ILE A 320 15.72 40.99 -4.15
CA ILE A 320 15.55 41.62 -5.47
C ILE A 320 15.47 43.14 -5.34
N ASN A 321 14.69 43.65 -4.38
CA ASN A 321 14.58 45.08 -4.12
C ASN A 321 15.94 45.68 -3.72
N LEU A 322 16.69 45.01 -2.84
CA LEU A 322 18.02 45.47 -2.43
C LEU A 322 18.99 45.51 -3.61
N GLU A 323 18.95 44.52 -4.50
CA GLU A 323 19.78 44.47 -5.70
C GLU A 323 19.40 45.57 -6.70
N MET A 324 18.10 45.81 -6.92
CA MET A 324 17.61 46.92 -7.74
C MET A 324 18.08 48.27 -7.19
N TYR A 325 17.98 48.51 -5.88
CA TYR A 325 18.47 49.74 -5.26
C TYR A 325 19.97 49.93 -5.49
N LYS A 326 20.78 48.88 -5.34
CA LYS A 326 22.23 48.92 -5.64
C LYS A 326 22.49 49.27 -7.11
N LYS A 327 21.79 48.63 -8.05
CA LYS A 327 21.91 48.90 -9.49
C LYS A 327 21.52 50.34 -9.84
N LEU A 328 20.42 50.85 -9.27
CA LEU A 328 19.99 52.25 -9.42
C LEU A 328 21.04 53.23 -8.89
N GLN A 329 21.63 52.95 -7.72
CA GLN A 329 22.67 53.80 -7.14
C GLN A 329 23.94 53.86 -8.00
N VAL A 330 24.32 52.74 -8.63
CA VAL A 330 25.42 52.70 -9.60
C VAL A 330 25.10 53.58 -10.80
N ILE A 331 23.91 53.46 -11.39
CA ILE A 331 23.48 54.27 -12.54
C ILE A 331 23.51 55.77 -12.23
N ILE A 332 23.02 56.17 -11.05
CA ILE A 332 22.98 57.58 -10.62
C ILE A 332 24.40 58.14 -10.35
N SER A 333 25.35 57.26 -10.02
CA SER A 333 26.73 57.65 -9.70
C SER A 333 27.64 57.77 -10.93
N ILE A 334 27.16 57.48 -12.15
CA ILE A 334 27.93 57.63 -13.39
C ILE A 334 27.94 59.13 -13.79
N PRO A 335 29.09 59.82 -13.80
CA PRO A 335 29.15 61.22 -14.22
C PRO A 335 28.83 61.36 -15.70
N PHE A 336 27.86 62.22 -16.04
CA PHE A 336 27.55 62.61 -17.41
C PHE A 336 28.76 63.33 -18.04
N HIS A 337 29.45 62.69 -18.98
CA HIS A 337 30.46 63.36 -19.80
C HIS A 337 29.77 64.03 -21.00
N PRO A 338 29.85 65.37 -21.17
CA PRO A 338 29.26 66.01 -22.34
C PRO A 338 30.13 65.70 -23.55
N LEU A 339 29.53 65.07 -24.58
CA LEU A 339 30.15 64.90 -25.90
C LEU A 339 30.26 66.26 -26.59
N ILE A 340 31.46 66.84 -26.58
CA ILE A 340 31.81 67.99 -27.41
C ILE A 340 31.90 67.50 -28.86
N ALA A 341 30.93 67.90 -29.68
CA ALA A 341 30.99 67.70 -31.13
C ALA A 341 31.95 68.74 -31.74
N THR A 342 33.17 68.33 -32.08
CA THR A 342 34.02 69.08 -33.02
C THR A 342 33.45 68.89 -34.42
N LYS A 343 32.82 69.93 -34.93
CA LYS A 343 32.32 70.03 -36.30
C LYS A 343 33.48 70.57 -37.14
N ASP A 344 34.19 69.68 -37.83
CA ASP A 344 35.07 70.08 -38.92
C ASP A 344 34.21 70.67 -40.05
N ALA A 345 34.47 71.93 -40.39
CA ALA A 345 33.95 72.56 -41.58
C ALA A 345 35.01 73.51 -42.18
N SER A 346 35.47 73.11 -43.37
CA SER A 346 36.22 73.86 -44.40
C SER A 346 37.73 73.97 -44.24
#